data_AF-A0A2L2Z764-F1
#
_entry.id   AF-A0A2L2Z764-F1
#
_cell.length_a   1.000
_cell.length_b   1.000
_cell.length_c   1.000
_cell.angle_alpha   90.00
_cell.angle_beta   90.00
_cell.angle_gamma   90.00
#
_symmetry.space_group_name_H-M   'P 1'
#
loop_
_entity.id
_entity.type
_entity.pdbx_description
1 polymer ?
#
loop_
_entity_poly.entity_id
_entity_poly.type
_entity_poly.pdbx_seq_one_letter_code
_entity_poly.pdbx_strand_id
1 'polypeptide(L)'
;SFGEDKGAAKLDLGHLRNLEAVDMSFNAITELGDDWLAEGPASLIHVLISNNNIEKVGYRAFANVNNLVSFHFDGIRVGHYKRSMLPNPASRLEEMVLDYNAFTSLPED
;
A
#
# COMPACT_ATOMS: atom_id res chain seq x y z
N SER A 1 23.92 -12.00 15.30
CA SER A 1 23.96 -11.39 13.97
C SER A 1 22.59 -11.59 13.36
N PHE A 2 21.72 -10.58 13.46
CA PHE A 2 20.38 -10.65 12.88
C PHE A 2 20.47 -10.23 11.42
N GLY A 3 20.94 -11.16 10.58
CA GLY A 3 20.79 -11.09 9.14
C GLY A 3 19.56 -11.89 8.76
N GLU A 4 18.39 -11.29 8.94
CA GLU A 4 17.21 -11.73 8.19
C GLU A 4 17.02 -10.72 7.07
N ASP A 5 17.29 -11.15 5.84
CA ASP A 5 16.53 -10.67 4.69
C ASP A 5 15.06 -10.97 5.01
N LYS A 6 14.41 -10.06 5.75
CA LYS A 6 12.97 -10.07 5.91
C LYS A 6 12.43 -9.61 4.58
N GLY A 7 12.29 -10.56 3.64
CA GLY A 7 11.61 -10.33 2.37
C GLY A 7 10.33 -9.54 2.63
N ALA A 8 10.03 -8.63 1.70
CA ALA A 8 8.97 -7.65 1.88
C ALA A 8 7.70 -8.31 2.43
N ALA A 9 7.11 -7.70 3.46
CA ALA A 9 6.07 -8.36 4.23
C ALA A 9 4.86 -8.70 3.34
N LYS A 10 4.36 -9.93 3.45
CA LYS A 10 3.09 -10.35 2.84
C LYS A 10 2.02 -10.36 3.92
N LEU A 11 0.88 -9.75 3.63
CA LEU A 11 -0.26 -9.72 4.52
C LEU A 11 -1.41 -10.54 3.92
N ASP A 12 -1.61 -11.77 4.43
CA ASP A 12 -2.70 -12.64 4.01
C ASP A 12 -3.97 -12.36 4.82
N LEU A 13 -4.92 -11.66 4.18
CA LEU A 13 -6.20 -11.27 4.77
C LEU A 13 -7.38 -11.96 4.09
N GLY A 14 -7.15 -12.92 3.19
CA GLY A 14 -8.21 -13.46 2.32
C GLY A 14 -9.32 -14.19 3.09
N HIS A 15 -9.00 -14.65 4.30
CA HIS A 15 -9.95 -15.27 5.22
C HIS A 15 -10.88 -14.26 5.91
N LEU A 16 -10.52 -12.98 5.98
CA LEU A 16 -11.29 -11.92 6.64
C LEU A 16 -12.32 -11.32 5.67
N ARG A 17 -13.30 -12.14 5.27
CA ARG A 17 -14.24 -11.84 4.17
C ARG A 17 -15.09 -10.57 4.35
N ASN A 18 -15.18 -10.04 5.56
CA ASN A 18 -15.95 -8.82 5.88
C ASN A 18 -15.04 -7.64 6.29
N LEU A 19 -13.72 -7.74 6.10
CA LEU A 19 -12.80 -6.68 6.49
C LEU A 19 -12.86 -5.52 5.49
N GLU A 20 -13.36 -4.37 5.94
CA GLU A 20 -13.50 -3.18 5.10
C GLU A 20 -12.32 -2.22 5.19
N ALA A 21 -11.62 -2.22 6.32
CA ALA A 21 -10.53 -1.29 6.59
C ALA A 21 -9.34 -2.01 7.22
N VAL A 22 -8.15 -1.66 6.76
CA VAL A 22 -6.87 -1.98 7.41
C VAL A 22 -6.18 -0.67 7.73
N ASP A 23 -5.88 -0.47 9.01
CA ASP A 23 -5.07 0.64 9.49
C ASP A 23 -3.79 0.10 10.12
N MET A 24 -2.67 0.42 9.49
CA MET A 24 -1.31 0.12 9.93
C MET A 24 -0.48 1.40 10.08
N SER A 25 -1.15 2.53 10.27
CA SER A 25 -0.49 3.82 10.45
C SER A 25 0.38 3.82 11.71
N PHE A 26 1.45 4.63 11.71
CA PHE A 26 2.36 4.79 12.87
C PHE A 26 3.04 3.49 13.31
N ASN A 27 3.50 2.70 12.35
CA ASN A 27 4.29 1.49 12.59
C ASN A 27 5.73 1.66 12.05
N ALA A 28 6.50 0.57 12.04
CA ALA A 28 7.88 0.52 11.55
C ALA A 28 8.01 -0.33 10.27
N ILE A 29 7.01 -0.32 9.40
CA ILE A 29 7.06 -1.05 8.13
C ILE A 29 8.08 -0.36 7.21
N THR A 30 9.00 -1.15 6.65
CA THR A 30 10.10 -0.63 5.82
C THR A 30 9.98 -0.98 4.34
N GLU A 31 9.28 -2.05 3.98
CA GLU A 31 9.15 -2.50 2.60
C GLU A 31 7.79 -3.16 2.35
N LEU A 32 7.19 -2.89 1.18
CA LEU A 32 6.00 -3.55 0.67
C LEU A 32 6.33 -4.27 -0.63
N GLY A 33 6.09 -5.58 -0.69
CA GLY A 33 6.32 -6.39 -1.89
C GLY A 33 5.22 -6.24 -2.93
N ASP A 34 5.45 -6.75 -4.13
CA ASP A 34 4.40 -6.87 -5.16
C ASP A 34 3.22 -7.74 -4.70
N ASP A 35 3.46 -8.66 -3.76
CA ASP A 35 2.47 -9.57 -3.20
C ASP A 35 1.95 -9.14 -1.82
N TRP A 36 2.29 -7.94 -1.35
CA TRP A 36 1.93 -7.40 -0.02
C TRP A 36 0.45 -7.63 0.33
N LEU A 37 -0.48 -7.22 -0.55
CA LEU A 37 -1.93 -7.44 -0.42
C LEU A 37 -2.52 -8.22 -1.61
N ALA A 38 -1.75 -9.15 -2.18
CA ALA A 38 -2.23 -9.95 -3.31
C ALA A 38 -3.50 -10.75 -2.97
N GLU A 39 -3.64 -11.21 -1.72
CA GLU A 39 -4.75 -12.01 -1.21
C GLU A 39 -5.72 -11.19 -0.32
N GLY A 40 -5.84 -9.88 -0.56
CA GLY A 40 -6.78 -9.03 0.17
C GLY A 40 -8.25 -9.42 -0.09
N PRO A 41 -9.14 -9.31 0.92
CA PRO A 41 -10.55 -9.65 0.73
C PRO A 41 -11.24 -8.61 -0.17
N ALA A 42 -12.23 -9.04 -0.97
CA ALA A 42 -12.96 -8.15 -1.87
C ALA A 42 -13.75 -7.05 -1.14
N SER A 43 -13.98 -7.19 0.17
CA SER A 43 -14.61 -6.18 1.03
C SER A 43 -13.68 -5.03 1.40
N LEU A 44 -12.36 -5.15 1.20
CA LEU A 44 -11.41 -4.12 1.59
C LEU A 44 -11.56 -2.87 0.72
N ILE A 45 -11.82 -1.74 1.37
CA ILE A 45 -12.07 -0.45 0.72
C ILE A 45 -11.23 0.69 1.32
N HIS A 46 -10.70 0.55 2.53
CA HIS A 46 -9.84 1.55 3.18
C HIS A 46 -8.47 0.94 3.53
N VAL A 47 -7.41 1.57 3.04
CA VAL A 47 -6.02 1.16 3.34
C VAL A 47 -5.25 2.37 3.87
N LEU A 48 -4.90 2.32 5.15
CA LEU A 48 -4.16 3.36 5.84
C LEU A 48 -2.81 2.80 6.33
N ILE A 49 -1.74 3.45 5.93
CA ILE A 49 -0.36 3.02 6.16
C ILE A 49 0.56 4.24 6.41
N SER A 50 -0.05 5.37 6.71
CA SER A 50 0.63 6.63 6.97
C SER A 50 1.68 6.52 8.07
N ASN A 51 2.72 7.35 7.99
CA ASN A 51 3.74 7.45 9.04
C ASN A 51 4.42 6.10 9.36
N ASN A 52 4.84 5.38 8.30
CA ASN A 52 5.76 4.26 8.39
C ASN A 52 7.14 4.66 7.83
N ASN A 53 8.13 3.76 7.93
CA ASN A 53 9.49 3.98 7.42
C ASN A 53 9.71 3.29 6.06
N ILE A 54 8.72 3.33 5.17
CA ILE A 54 8.75 2.58 3.92
C ILE A 54 9.82 3.17 3.01
N GLU A 55 10.73 2.36 2.49
CA GLU A 55 11.75 2.81 1.54
C GLU A 55 11.54 2.18 0.16
N LYS A 56 10.78 1.09 0.09
CA LYS A 56 10.47 0.36 -1.14
C LYS A 56 9.01 -0.05 -1.19
N VAL A 57 8.39 0.19 -2.35
CA VAL A 57 7.01 -0.19 -2.65
C VAL A 57 6.99 -0.97 -3.96
N GLY A 58 6.46 -2.18 -3.91
CA GLY A 58 6.24 -3.01 -5.09
C GLY A 58 5.28 -2.33 -6.06
N TYR A 59 5.52 -2.51 -7.34
CA TYR A 59 4.70 -1.99 -8.43
C TYR A 59 3.32 -2.63 -8.50
N ARG A 60 3.01 -3.64 -7.68
CA ARG A 60 1.68 -4.25 -7.56
C ARG A 60 1.16 -4.34 -6.13
N ALA A 61 1.81 -3.67 -5.18
CA ALA A 61 1.55 -3.83 -3.75
C ALA A 61 0.07 -3.70 -3.35
N PHE A 62 -0.69 -2.86 -4.04
CA PHE A 62 -2.13 -2.63 -3.82
C PHE A 62 -2.99 -2.90 -5.08
N ALA A 63 -2.43 -3.48 -6.13
CA ALA A 63 -3.10 -3.60 -7.43
C ALA A 63 -4.38 -4.47 -7.37
N ASN A 64 -4.46 -5.40 -6.42
CA ASN A 64 -5.61 -6.30 -6.25
C ASN A 64 -6.73 -5.73 -5.36
N VAL A 65 -6.54 -4.56 -4.74
CA VAL A 65 -7.56 -3.92 -3.88
C VAL A 65 -8.59 -3.20 -4.75
N ASN A 66 -9.30 -3.94 -5.60
CA ASN A 66 -10.13 -3.39 -6.68
C ASN A 66 -11.28 -2.49 -6.21
N ASN A 67 -11.67 -2.57 -4.94
CA ASN A 67 -12.73 -1.75 -4.35
C ASN A 67 -12.18 -0.59 -3.50
N LEU A 68 -10.89 -0.27 -3.61
CA LEU A 68 -10.25 0.82 -2.84
C LEU A 68 -10.99 2.15 -3.04
N VAL A 69 -11.47 2.71 -1.93
CA VAL A 69 -12.16 4.01 -1.85
C VAL A 69 -11.25 5.09 -1.28
N SER A 70 -10.51 4.77 -0.21
CA SER A 70 -9.58 5.69 0.43
C SER A 70 -8.21 5.05 0.65
N PHE A 71 -7.17 5.79 0.27
CA PHE A 71 -5.78 5.36 0.36
C PHE A 71 -4.93 6.44 1.03
N HIS A 72 -4.43 6.14 2.23
CA HIS A 72 -3.59 7.06 3.01
C HIS A 72 -2.16 6.53 3.04
N PHE A 73 -1.28 7.21 2.31
CA PHE A 73 0.11 6.82 2.06
C PHE A 73 1.07 7.98 2.30
N ASP A 74 0.73 8.86 3.22
CA ASP A 74 1.51 10.03 3.62
C ASP A 74 2.60 9.71 4.66
N GLY A 75 3.63 10.54 4.71
CA GLY A 75 4.66 10.43 5.75
C GLY A 75 5.59 9.23 5.61
N ILE A 76 5.66 8.59 4.44
CA ILE A 76 6.49 7.39 4.20
C ILE A 76 7.83 7.69 3.53
N ARG A 77 8.13 8.95 3.16
CA ARG A 77 9.44 9.43 2.66
C ARG A 77 9.94 8.81 1.34
N VAL A 78 9.12 8.07 0.60
CA VAL A 78 9.45 7.60 -0.75
C VAL A 78 9.09 8.70 -1.77
N GLY A 79 9.91 8.83 -2.81
CA GLY A 79 9.71 9.80 -3.89
C GLY A 79 9.34 9.19 -5.25
N HIS A 80 9.63 7.91 -5.44
CA HIS A 80 9.40 7.20 -6.70
C HIS A 80 8.35 6.11 -6.50
N TYR A 81 7.22 6.27 -7.19
CA TYR A 81 6.12 5.33 -7.20
C TYR A 81 5.78 4.96 -8.64
N LYS A 82 4.97 3.93 -8.80
CA LYS A 82 4.40 3.53 -10.08
C LYS A 82 2.88 3.60 -9.98
N ARG A 83 2.20 4.13 -11.00
CA ARG A 83 0.73 4.12 -11.02
C ARG A 83 0.18 2.70 -10.92
N SER A 84 0.90 1.74 -11.49
CA SER A 84 0.56 0.31 -11.44
C SER A 84 0.48 -0.30 -10.04
N MET A 85 1.03 0.36 -9.00
CA MET A 85 0.91 -0.10 -7.61
C MET A 85 -0.54 -0.09 -7.11
N LEU A 86 -1.39 0.73 -7.73
CA LEU A 86 -2.82 0.88 -7.44
C LEU A 86 -3.67 0.11 -8.46
N PRO A 87 -4.94 -0.19 -8.13
CA PRO A 87 -5.86 -0.84 -9.07
C PRO A 87 -5.96 -0.12 -10.42
N ASN A 88 -6.12 -0.90 -11.49
CA ASN A 88 -6.30 -0.38 -12.85
C ASN A 88 -7.51 -1.08 -13.53
N PRO A 89 -8.63 -0.36 -13.75
CA PRO A 89 -8.88 1.02 -13.34
C PRO A 89 -9.10 1.14 -11.82
N ALA A 90 -8.73 2.29 -11.23
CA ALA A 90 -9.06 2.64 -9.85
C ALA A 90 -10.48 3.23 -9.77
N SER A 91 -11.49 2.48 -10.23
CA SER A 91 -12.84 3.01 -10.49
C SER A 91 -13.61 3.49 -9.27
N ARG A 92 -13.15 3.17 -8.06
CA ARG A 92 -13.80 3.52 -6.79
C ARG A 92 -12.99 4.46 -5.92
N LEU A 93 -11.78 4.83 -6.33
CA LEU A 93 -10.90 5.67 -5.52
C LEU A 93 -11.48 7.09 -5.46
N GLU A 94 -11.86 7.52 -4.26
CA GLU A 94 -12.44 8.84 -3.98
C GLU A 94 -11.45 9.74 -3.23
N GLU A 95 -10.59 9.14 -2.40
CA GLU A 95 -9.62 9.86 -1.57
C GLU A 95 -8.22 9.25 -1.69
N MET A 96 -7.22 10.10 -1.94
CA MET A 96 -5.82 9.71 -1.92
C MET A 96 -5.01 10.77 -1.16
N VAL A 97 -4.42 10.37 -0.04
CA VAL A 97 -3.58 11.23 0.81
C VAL A 97 -2.12 10.85 0.61
N LEU A 98 -1.32 11.79 0.10
CA LEU A 98 0.08 11.58 -0.30
C LEU A 98 1.04 12.63 0.27
N ASP A 99 0.58 13.46 1.20
CA ASP A 99 1.38 14.53 1.80
C ASP A 99 2.62 14.00 2.52
N TYR A 100 3.55 14.89 2.87
CA TYR A 100 4.74 14.54 3.67
C TYR A 100 5.59 13.38 3.11
N ASN A 101 5.59 13.21 1.79
CA ASN A 101 6.44 12.29 1.06
C ASN A 101 7.58 13.02 0.34
N ALA A 102 8.38 12.28 -0.44
CA ALA A 102 9.54 12.82 -1.15
C ALA A 102 9.31 12.95 -2.67
N PHE A 103 8.06 13.17 -3.12
CA PHE A 103 7.73 13.29 -4.54
C PHE A 103 8.51 14.43 -5.20
N THR A 104 9.18 14.12 -6.30
CA THR A 104 9.77 15.12 -7.21
C THR A 104 9.01 15.20 -8.53
N SER A 105 8.25 14.16 -8.87
CA SER A 105 7.39 14.07 -10.04
C SER A 105 6.25 13.07 -9.79
N LEU A 106 5.23 13.09 -10.64
CA LEU A 106 4.21 12.05 -10.70
C LEU A 106 4.68 10.86 -11.58
N PRO A 107 4.19 9.63 -11.34
CA PRO A 107 4.46 8.49 -12.23
C PRO A 107 3.86 8.70 -13.63
N GLU A 108 4.54 8.17 -14.65
CA GLU A 108 4.14 8.26 -16.07
C GLU A 108 3.52 6.97 -16.63
N ASP A 109 3.56 5.87 -15.88
CA ASP A 109 2.93 4.59 -16.25
C ASP A 109 1.41 4.57 -16.00
#